data_AF-A0A3C1M2A6-F1
#
_entry.id   AF-A0A3C1M2A6-F1
#
_cell.length_a   1.000
_cell.length_b   1.000
_cell.length_c   1.000
_cell.angle_alpha   90.00
_cell.angle_beta   90.00
_cell.angle_gamma   90.00
#
_symmetry.space_group_name_H-M   'P 1'
#
loop_
_entity.id
_entity.type
_entity.pdbx_description
1 polymer ?
#
loop_
_entity_poly.entity_id
_entity_poly.type
_entity_poly.pdbx_seq_one_letter_code
_entity_poly.pdbx_strand_id
1 'polypeptide(L)'
;MGTLGAIAWGVGLAVAEIKVGQPRGLPPLQTRSRSEPVWHLGMTELQFFAYARDRNWAAIASEELEGMQCHGVVPGGEGLYAPPQGELVYAQGFEAWVCFAGGRWQGMYLRQTGREPGLTLWEWQRLMRAWFPDNVVVAVYQAVPTDPDRRPLASAIGQVPNFYWQAIARNGLPLCRTVIFPSPVPLSQTWDSCKL
;
A
#
# COMPACT_ATOMS: atom_id res chain seq x y z
N MET A 1 -40.93 -4.38 27.34
CA MET A 1 -39.66 -5.12 27.43
C MET A 1 -39.81 -6.37 26.58
N GLY A 2 -39.28 -6.34 25.36
CA GLY A 2 -39.37 -7.45 24.41
C GLY A 2 -37.99 -7.71 23.81
N THR A 3 -37.49 -8.92 24.04
CA THR A 3 -36.28 -9.51 23.46
C THR A 3 -36.44 -9.77 21.98
N LEU A 4 -35.48 -9.28 21.18
CA LEU A 4 -35.08 -9.73 19.85
C LEU A 4 -33.60 -9.32 19.73
N GLY A 5 -32.62 -10.11 19.33
CA GLY A 5 -32.54 -11.45 18.78
C GLY A 5 -31.12 -11.53 18.21
N ALA A 6 -30.29 -12.42 18.75
CA ALA A 6 -28.93 -12.62 18.28
C ALA A 6 -28.96 -13.24 16.87
N ILE A 7 -28.20 -12.68 15.93
CA ILE A 7 -27.81 -13.38 14.71
C ILE A 7 -26.31 -13.68 14.85
N ALA A 8 -26.05 -14.88 15.34
CA ALA A 8 -24.74 -15.52 15.25
C ALA A 8 -24.60 -16.11 13.85
N TRP A 9 -23.58 -15.68 13.10
CA TRP A 9 -23.10 -16.44 11.95
C TRP A 9 -21.86 -17.20 12.37
N GLY A 10 -22.05 -18.51 12.50
CA GLY A 10 -20.98 -19.49 12.62
C GLY A 10 -20.22 -19.59 11.30
N VAL A 11 -19.07 -18.94 11.26
CA VAL A 11 -17.85 -19.49 10.67
C VAL A 11 -16.80 -19.22 11.72
N GLY A 12 -16.15 -20.27 12.24
CA GLY A 12 -15.26 -20.18 13.39
C GLY A 12 -14.16 -19.15 13.17
N LEU A 13 -14.41 -17.92 13.61
CA LEU A 13 -13.39 -16.93 13.91
C LEU A 13 -12.71 -17.45 15.17
N ALA A 14 -11.67 -18.25 14.99
CA ALA A 14 -10.57 -18.15 15.91
C ALA A 14 -10.22 -16.66 15.94
N VAL A 15 -10.59 -16.00 17.04
CA VAL A 15 -10.06 -14.69 17.37
C VAL A 15 -8.56 -14.92 17.42
N ALA A 16 -7.88 -14.66 16.31
CA ALA A 16 -6.44 -14.65 16.28
C ALA A 16 -6.09 -13.52 17.24
N GLU A 17 -5.71 -13.88 18.46
CA GLU A 17 -5.05 -12.98 19.38
C GLU A 17 -3.96 -12.29 18.58
N ILE A 18 -4.18 -11.01 18.25
CA ILE A 18 -3.16 -10.19 17.64
C ILE A 18 -2.14 -9.97 18.75
N LYS A 19 -1.14 -10.86 18.83
CA LYS A 19 0.05 -10.64 19.64
C LYS A 19 0.83 -9.49 19.02
N VAL A 20 0.37 -8.27 19.32
CA VAL A 20 1.15 -7.06 19.11
C VAL A 20 2.40 -7.19 19.96
N GLY A 21 3.56 -7.34 19.33
CA GLY A 21 4.86 -7.24 20.01
C GLY A 21 5.73 -8.50 20.05
N GLN A 22 5.39 -9.62 19.39
CA GLN A 22 6.44 -10.61 19.11
C GLN A 22 7.21 -10.20 17.84
N PRO A 23 8.54 -10.04 17.90
CA PRO A 23 9.36 -9.96 16.70
C PRO A 23 9.18 -11.29 15.96
N ARG A 24 8.26 -11.32 15.00
CA ARG A 24 8.15 -12.46 14.10
C ARG A 24 9.41 -12.44 13.24
N GLY A 25 10.14 -13.56 13.27
CA GLY A 25 11.22 -13.79 12.32
C GLY A 25 10.70 -13.50 10.92
N LEU A 26 11.40 -12.62 10.23
CA LEU A 26 11.08 -12.22 8.87
C LEU A 26 11.03 -13.49 8.02
N PRO A 27 9.92 -13.78 7.30
CA PRO A 27 9.86 -14.97 6.47
C PRO A 27 10.97 -14.95 5.41
N PRO A 28 11.41 -16.12 4.92
CA PRO A 28 12.41 -16.20 3.86
C PRO A 28 12.00 -15.34 2.66
N LEU A 29 12.97 -14.61 2.11
CA LEU A 29 12.82 -13.73 0.96
C LEU A 29 12.12 -14.46 -0.20
N GLN A 30 10.90 -14.05 -0.54
CA GLN A 30 10.22 -14.51 -1.75
C GLN A 30 10.59 -13.60 -2.92
N THR A 31 11.54 -14.05 -3.74
CA THR A 31 11.79 -13.47 -5.06
C THR A 31 10.66 -13.88 -5.99
N ARG A 32 9.84 -12.91 -6.45
CA ARG A 32 8.75 -13.19 -7.41
C ARG A 32 9.30 -13.94 -8.63
N SER A 33 8.80 -15.14 -8.87
CA SER A 33 8.90 -15.76 -10.17
C SER A 33 7.83 -15.17 -11.09
N ARG A 34 8.13 -15.00 -12.39
CA ARG A 34 7.26 -14.36 -13.40
C ARG A 34 5.92 -15.07 -13.64
N SER A 35 5.68 -16.22 -12.99
CA SER A 35 4.48 -17.05 -13.10
C SER A 35 3.47 -16.84 -11.96
N GLU A 36 3.70 -15.89 -11.06
CA GLU A 36 2.79 -15.62 -9.96
C GLU A 36 1.58 -14.73 -10.37
N PRO A 37 0.43 -14.87 -9.68
CA PRO A 37 -0.78 -14.10 -10.01
C PRO A 37 -0.52 -12.60 -9.97
N VAL A 38 -0.96 -11.89 -11.01
CA VAL A 38 -0.73 -10.45 -11.21
C VAL A 38 -1.85 -9.62 -10.59
N TRP A 39 -1.47 -8.59 -9.84
CA TRP A 39 -2.38 -7.54 -9.36
C TRP A 39 -2.90 -6.68 -10.50
N HIS A 40 -4.21 -6.64 -10.65
CA HIS A 40 -4.87 -5.80 -11.65
C HIS A 40 -6.12 -5.15 -11.06
N LEU A 41 -6.31 -3.88 -11.40
CA LEU A 41 -7.54 -3.16 -11.08
C LEU A 41 -8.74 -3.94 -11.62
N GLY A 42 -9.82 -3.99 -10.84
CA GLY A 42 -11.02 -4.77 -11.14
C GLY A 42 -10.99 -6.23 -10.66
N MET A 43 -9.90 -6.71 -10.06
CA MET A 43 -9.94 -8.02 -9.39
C MET A 43 -10.95 -8.03 -8.24
N THR A 44 -11.52 -9.20 -7.93
CA THR A 44 -12.49 -9.29 -6.83
C THR A 44 -11.79 -9.18 -5.49
N GLU A 45 -12.54 -8.77 -4.47
CA GLU A 45 -12.07 -8.75 -3.08
C GLU A 45 -11.52 -10.11 -2.63
N LEU A 46 -12.21 -11.21 -2.98
CA LEU A 46 -11.76 -12.56 -2.68
C LEU A 46 -10.40 -12.89 -3.33
N GLN A 47 -10.21 -12.52 -4.60
CA GLN A 47 -8.94 -12.74 -5.30
C GLN A 47 -7.81 -11.92 -4.67
N PHE A 48 -8.10 -10.67 -4.29
CA PHE A 48 -7.12 -9.79 -3.65
C PHE A 48 -6.65 -10.38 -2.31
N PHE A 49 -7.58 -10.78 -1.44
CA PHE A 49 -7.21 -11.30 -0.12
C PHE A 49 -6.62 -12.70 -0.15
N ALA A 50 -6.94 -13.52 -1.15
CA ALA A 50 -6.21 -14.77 -1.38
C ALA A 50 -4.72 -14.46 -1.64
N TYR A 51 -4.44 -13.55 -2.56
CA TYR A 51 -3.07 -13.11 -2.84
C TYR A 51 -2.39 -12.51 -1.61
N ALA A 52 -3.07 -11.64 -0.87
CA ALA A 52 -2.50 -10.94 0.27
C ALA A 52 -2.12 -11.93 1.39
N ARG A 53 -2.97 -12.94 1.62
CA ARG A 53 -2.71 -14.01 2.57
C ARG A 53 -1.48 -14.82 2.19
N ASP A 54 -1.31 -15.17 0.92
CA ASP A 54 -0.16 -15.93 0.43
C ASP A 54 1.17 -15.20 0.66
N ARG A 55 1.13 -13.86 0.79
CA ARG A 55 2.29 -13.01 1.08
C ARG A 55 2.36 -12.51 2.53
N ASN A 56 1.60 -13.14 3.43
CA ASN A 56 1.57 -12.82 4.86
C ASN A 56 1.11 -11.39 5.17
N TRP A 57 0.29 -10.78 4.32
CA TRP A 57 -0.33 -9.50 4.63
C TRP A 57 -1.38 -9.70 5.73
N ALA A 58 -1.37 -8.83 6.72
CA ALA A 58 -2.29 -8.86 7.85
C ALA A 58 -3.35 -7.76 7.71
N ALA A 59 -4.63 -8.15 7.75
CA ALA A 59 -5.71 -7.17 7.84
C ALA A 59 -5.70 -6.50 9.22
N ILE A 60 -5.95 -5.19 9.24
CA ILE A 60 -5.95 -4.36 10.45
C ILE A 60 -7.30 -3.69 10.71
N ALA A 61 -8.00 -3.25 9.66
CA ALA A 61 -9.27 -2.54 9.80
C ALA A 61 -10.07 -2.60 8.49
N SER A 62 -11.34 -2.23 8.56
CA SER A 62 -12.16 -2.01 7.38
C SER A 62 -13.13 -0.86 7.65
N GLU A 63 -13.34 -0.04 6.64
CA GLU A 63 -14.21 1.13 6.71
C GLU A 63 -14.87 1.39 5.35
N GLU A 64 -16.04 2.02 5.38
CA GLU A 64 -16.71 2.48 4.18
C GLU A 64 -16.44 3.97 4.00
N LEU A 65 -15.85 4.35 2.86
CA LEU A 65 -15.49 5.73 2.54
C LEU A 65 -15.91 6.06 1.10
N GLU A 66 -16.66 7.15 0.93
CA GLU A 66 -17.04 7.66 -0.40
C GLU A 66 -17.70 6.59 -1.30
N GLY A 67 -18.49 5.68 -0.71
CA GLY A 67 -19.15 4.59 -1.42
C GLY A 67 -18.22 3.42 -1.80
N MET A 68 -17.00 3.38 -1.25
CA MET A 68 -16.05 2.28 -1.39
C MET A 68 -15.85 1.56 -0.06
N GLN A 69 -15.78 0.24 -0.11
CA GLN A 69 -15.31 -0.57 1.01
C GLN A 69 -13.78 -0.58 0.99
N CYS A 70 -13.15 0.01 2.00
CA CYS A 70 -11.70 0.08 2.13
C CYS A 70 -11.21 -0.80 3.28
N HIS A 71 -10.14 -1.56 3.03
CA HIS A 71 -9.54 -2.44 4.02
C HIS A 71 -8.10 -2.04 4.27
N GLY A 72 -7.79 -1.78 5.53
CA GLY A 72 -6.42 -1.57 5.97
C GLY A 72 -5.70 -2.91 6.06
N VAL A 73 -4.52 -2.99 5.48
CA VAL A 73 -3.64 -4.15 5.50
C VAL A 73 -2.19 -3.71 5.76
N VAL A 74 -1.48 -4.52 6.53
CA VAL A 74 -0.04 -4.37 6.78
C VAL A 74 0.67 -5.54 6.12
N PRO A 75 1.57 -5.29 5.15
CA PRO A 75 2.38 -6.34 4.55
C PRO A 75 3.26 -7.05 5.58
N GLY A 76 3.50 -8.34 5.39
CA GLY A 76 4.29 -9.19 6.30
C GLY A 76 5.81 -8.98 6.25
N GLY A 77 6.29 -7.86 5.69
CA GLY A 77 7.70 -7.61 5.39
C GLY A 77 8.14 -8.31 4.11
N GLU A 78 8.12 -7.58 2.98
CA GLU A 78 8.71 -8.08 1.73
C GLU A 78 10.07 -7.39 1.54
N GLY A 79 11.14 -8.18 1.47
CA GLY A 79 12.44 -7.67 1.05
C GLY A 79 12.50 -7.56 -0.46
N LEU A 80 12.91 -6.42 -0.99
CA LEU A 80 13.05 -6.22 -2.43
C LEU A 80 14.50 -6.17 -2.88
N TYR A 81 14.73 -6.92 -3.95
CA TYR A 81 15.89 -6.76 -4.82
C TYR A 81 15.84 -5.39 -5.48
N ALA A 82 16.95 -4.67 -5.39
CA ALA A 82 17.14 -3.43 -6.11
C ALA A 82 18.15 -3.65 -7.26
N PRO A 83 17.71 -3.90 -8.51
CA PRO A 83 18.62 -3.88 -9.67
C PRO A 83 19.20 -2.46 -9.84
N PRO A 84 20.44 -2.30 -10.35
CA PRO A 84 21.40 -3.33 -10.75
C PRO A 84 22.41 -3.73 -9.65
N GLN A 85 22.40 -3.10 -8.47
CA GLN A 85 23.44 -3.34 -7.44
C GLN A 85 23.18 -4.51 -6.48
N GLY A 86 22.02 -5.18 -6.56
CA GLY A 86 21.77 -6.43 -5.83
C GLY A 86 21.62 -6.29 -4.31
N GLU A 87 21.48 -5.06 -3.80
CA GLU A 87 21.21 -4.84 -2.38
C GLU A 87 19.75 -5.20 -2.07
N LEU A 88 19.56 -6.01 -1.03
CA LEU A 88 18.28 -6.42 -0.50
C LEU A 88 17.78 -5.35 0.47
N VAL A 89 16.76 -4.59 0.09
CA VAL A 89 16.12 -3.64 0.99
C VAL A 89 14.96 -4.35 1.66
N TYR A 90 15.08 -4.57 2.98
CA TYR A 90 13.97 -5.10 3.77
C TYR A 90 13.00 -3.97 4.09
N ALA A 91 11.77 -4.05 3.57
CA ALA A 91 10.77 -3.04 3.86
C ALA A 91 9.49 -3.64 4.49
N GLN A 92 9.17 -3.19 5.70
CA GLN A 92 7.85 -3.26 6.32
C GLN A 92 7.03 -1.97 6.02
N GLY A 93 7.56 -1.11 5.15
CA GLY A 93 7.47 0.36 5.19
C GLY A 93 6.14 1.03 5.01
N PHE A 94 5.06 0.32 4.72
CA PHE A 94 3.77 0.95 4.53
C PHE A 94 2.58 0.17 5.06
N GLU A 95 1.57 0.94 5.44
CA GLU A 95 0.21 0.49 5.59
C GLU A 95 -0.51 0.74 4.27
N ALA A 96 -1.24 -0.25 3.78
CA ALA A 96 -2.02 -0.14 2.57
C ALA A 96 -3.52 -0.12 2.91
N TRP A 97 -4.25 0.78 2.28
CA TRP A 97 -5.70 0.87 2.32
C TRP A 97 -6.24 0.51 0.95
N VAL A 98 -6.83 -0.67 0.84
CA VAL A 98 -7.25 -1.26 -0.43
C VAL A 98 -8.76 -1.06 -0.57
N CYS A 99 -9.19 -0.35 -1.62
CA CYS A 99 -10.56 0.10 -1.76
C CYS A 99 -11.28 -0.61 -2.92
N PHE A 100 -12.51 -1.04 -2.64
CA PHE A 100 -13.37 -1.80 -3.53
C PHE A 100 -14.69 -1.07 -3.74
N ALA A 101 -15.14 -0.99 -4.99
CA ALA A 101 -16.47 -0.52 -5.35
C ALA A 101 -17.20 -1.62 -6.12
N GLY A 102 -18.42 -1.96 -5.71
CA GLY A 102 -19.15 -3.10 -6.29
C GLY A 102 -18.39 -4.44 -6.18
N GLY A 103 -17.61 -4.63 -5.11
CA GLY A 103 -16.79 -5.84 -4.88
C GLY A 103 -15.55 -5.97 -5.77
N ARG A 104 -15.20 -4.89 -6.49
CA ARG A 104 -14.09 -4.84 -7.45
C ARG A 104 -13.04 -3.83 -7.01
N TRP A 105 -11.77 -4.24 -7.02
CA TRP A 105 -10.66 -3.40 -6.60
C TRP A 105 -10.56 -2.16 -7.48
N GLN A 106 -10.67 -0.97 -6.89
CA GLN A 106 -10.58 0.32 -7.60
C GLN A 106 -9.22 0.97 -7.44
N GLY A 107 -8.59 0.78 -6.29
CA GLY A 107 -7.31 1.35 -5.99
C GLY A 107 -6.86 1.09 -4.58
N MET A 108 -5.69 1.60 -4.28
CA MET A 108 -5.01 1.34 -3.02
C MET A 108 -4.18 2.54 -2.65
N TYR A 109 -4.34 3.00 -1.42
CA TYR A 109 -3.57 4.07 -0.82
C TYR A 109 -2.47 3.49 0.06
N LEU A 110 -1.25 3.97 -0.08
CA LEU A 110 -0.05 3.47 0.58
C LEU A 110 0.50 4.59 1.45
N ARG A 111 0.55 4.37 2.75
CA ARG A 111 1.07 5.35 3.70
C ARG A 111 2.32 4.81 4.36
N GLN A 112 3.39 5.60 4.37
CA GLN A 112 4.59 5.26 5.14
C GLN A 112 4.25 5.07 6.61
N THR A 113 4.76 4.02 7.23
CA THR A 113 4.62 3.82 8.68
C THR A 113 5.87 4.33 9.39
N GLY A 114 5.73 4.78 10.64
CA GLY A 114 6.88 5.18 11.47
C GLY A 114 7.84 4.04 11.84
N ARG A 115 7.67 2.85 11.25
CA ARG A 115 8.53 1.68 11.45
C ARG A 115 9.78 1.70 10.56
N GLU A 116 9.82 2.59 9.57
CA GLU A 116 10.98 2.80 8.72
C GLU A 116 11.50 4.24 8.78
N PRO A 117 12.83 4.44 8.58
CA PRO A 117 13.37 5.76 8.33
C PRO A 117 12.71 6.34 7.07
N GLY A 118 12.38 7.63 7.10
CA GLY A 118 11.72 8.30 5.98
C GLY A 118 12.53 8.14 4.69
N LEU A 119 12.03 7.30 3.79
CA LEU A 119 12.68 6.98 2.52
C LEU A 119 12.75 8.21 1.63
N THR A 120 13.88 8.37 0.93
CA THR A 120 13.99 9.36 -0.14
C THR A 120 13.01 9.02 -1.28
N LEU A 121 12.72 10.01 -2.14
CA LEU A 121 11.86 9.76 -3.30
C LEU A 121 12.39 8.63 -4.19
N TRP A 122 13.70 8.56 -4.38
CA TRP A 122 14.35 7.54 -5.22
C TRP A 122 14.23 6.13 -4.63
N GLU A 123 14.48 5.97 -3.33
CA GLU A 123 14.33 4.68 -2.64
C GLU A 123 12.87 4.22 -2.67
N TRP A 124 11.95 5.15 -2.46
CA TRP A 124 10.52 4.87 -2.56
C TRP A 124 10.11 4.45 -3.98
N GLN A 125 10.60 5.11 -5.02
CA GLN A 125 10.33 4.73 -6.41
C GLN A 125 10.81 3.31 -6.72
N ARG A 126 12.02 2.94 -6.27
CA ARG A 126 12.54 1.57 -6.39
C ARG A 126 11.66 0.57 -5.64
N LEU A 127 11.24 0.91 -4.43
CA LEU A 127 10.35 0.08 -3.62
C LEU A 127 9.01 -0.17 -4.33
N MET A 128 8.35 0.90 -4.77
CA MET A 128 7.07 0.82 -5.48
C MET A 128 7.18 -0.01 -6.76
N ARG A 129 8.25 0.18 -7.54
CA ARG A 129 8.47 -0.58 -8.78
C ARG A 129 8.70 -2.06 -8.57
N ALA A 130 9.20 -2.46 -7.42
CA ALA A 130 9.47 -3.86 -7.17
C ALA A 130 8.27 -4.57 -6.48
N TRP A 131 7.39 -3.86 -5.75
CA TRP A 131 6.12 -4.43 -5.26
C TRP A 131 5.01 -4.38 -6.31
N PHE A 132 4.99 -3.33 -7.13
CA PHE A 132 3.94 -3.07 -8.11
C PHE A 132 4.55 -2.90 -9.51
N PRO A 133 5.24 -3.93 -10.04
CA PRO A 133 5.97 -3.82 -11.30
C PRO A 133 5.06 -3.55 -12.50
N ASP A 134 3.77 -3.88 -12.40
CA ASP A 134 2.80 -3.80 -13.49
C ASP A 134 1.79 -2.65 -13.33
N ASN A 135 1.88 -1.88 -12.25
CA ASN A 135 0.93 -0.80 -11.96
C ASN A 135 1.59 0.57 -12.09
N VAL A 136 0.80 1.54 -12.54
CA VAL A 136 1.16 2.95 -12.38
C VAL A 136 0.95 3.32 -10.92
N VAL A 137 1.98 3.90 -10.31
CA VAL A 137 1.94 4.38 -8.92
C VAL A 137 2.11 5.89 -8.93
N VAL A 138 1.25 6.60 -8.21
CA VAL A 138 1.39 8.04 -7.99
C VAL A 138 1.92 8.25 -6.59
N ALA A 139 3.13 8.78 -6.45
CA ALA A 139 3.68 9.18 -5.16
C ALA A 139 3.46 10.67 -4.92
N VAL A 140 3.05 11.02 -3.70
CA VAL A 140 2.76 12.39 -3.28
C VAL A 140 3.77 12.82 -2.23
N TYR A 141 4.36 13.99 -2.40
CA TYR A 141 5.29 14.61 -1.47
C TYR A 141 4.96 16.09 -1.31
N GLN A 142 5.43 16.73 -0.25
CA GLN A 142 5.23 18.16 -0.02
C GLN A 142 6.45 18.95 -0.52
N ALA A 143 6.23 20.01 -1.29
CA ALA A 143 7.33 20.86 -1.74
C ALA A 143 7.73 21.83 -0.64
N VAL A 144 8.79 21.49 0.10
CA VAL A 144 9.39 22.32 1.14
C VAL A 144 10.86 22.57 0.82
N PRO A 145 11.36 23.83 0.86
CA PRO A 145 12.77 24.14 0.60
C PRO A 145 13.76 23.38 1.49
N THR A 146 13.31 22.99 2.69
CA THR A 146 14.12 22.27 3.68
C THR A 146 14.15 20.76 3.48
N ASP A 147 13.38 20.20 2.54
CA ASP A 147 13.40 18.77 2.20
C ASP A 147 14.01 18.55 0.81
N PRO A 148 15.35 18.49 0.70
CA PRO A 148 16.01 18.22 -0.57
C PRO A 148 15.69 16.82 -1.10
N ASP A 149 15.28 15.89 -0.23
CA ASP A 149 15.05 14.48 -0.53
C ASP A 149 13.65 14.21 -1.10
N ARG A 150 12.75 15.21 -1.03
CA ARG A 150 11.35 15.14 -1.49
C ARG A 150 10.63 13.91 -0.94
N ARG A 151 10.67 13.74 0.38
CA ARG A 151 10.19 12.51 1.04
C ARG A 151 8.72 12.28 0.74
N PRO A 152 8.34 11.11 0.21
CA PRO A 152 6.94 10.79 -0.05
C PRO A 152 6.14 10.75 1.24
N LEU A 153 5.00 11.44 1.25
CA LEU A 153 4.02 11.36 2.32
C LEU A 153 3.12 10.14 2.15
N ALA A 154 2.78 9.84 0.90
CA ALA A 154 1.92 8.72 0.54
C ALA A 154 2.09 8.33 -0.92
N SER A 155 1.45 7.23 -1.32
CA SER A 155 1.28 6.87 -2.72
C SER A 155 -0.09 6.26 -2.97
N ALA A 156 -0.51 6.19 -4.23
CA ALA A 156 -1.68 5.44 -4.60
C ALA A 156 -1.52 4.72 -5.95
N ILE A 157 -2.30 3.65 -6.08
CA ILE A 157 -2.56 2.94 -7.32
C ILE A 157 -4.05 3.07 -7.61
N GLY A 158 -4.41 3.36 -8.86
CA GLY A 158 -5.80 3.46 -9.28
C GLY A 158 -6.56 4.59 -8.57
N GLN A 159 -7.84 4.35 -8.30
CA GLN A 159 -8.73 5.31 -7.66
C GLN A 159 -8.88 5.00 -6.17
N VAL A 160 -8.66 6.01 -5.33
CA VAL A 160 -8.85 5.96 -3.88
C VAL A 160 -9.73 7.12 -3.42
N PRO A 161 -10.46 6.98 -2.30
CA PRO A 161 -11.23 8.08 -1.71
C PRO A 161 -10.41 9.35 -1.50
N ASN A 162 -11.02 10.51 -1.74
CA ASN A 162 -10.40 11.82 -1.54
C ASN A 162 -10.03 12.09 -0.08
N PHE A 163 -10.74 11.47 0.86
CA PHE A 163 -10.42 11.47 2.29
C PHE A 163 -8.93 11.23 2.58
N TYR A 164 -8.29 10.27 1.91
CA TYR A 164 -6.88 9.95 2.12
C TYR A 164 -5.94 11.09 1.71
N TRP A 165 -6.27 11.81 0.64
CA TRP A 165 -5.48 12.95 0.17
C TRP A 165 -5.62 14.17 1.07
N GLN A 166 -6.82 14.40 1.60
CA GLN A 166 -7.07 15.48 2.56
C GLN A 166 -6.30 15.25 3.88
N ALA A 167 -6.13 14.00 4.31
CA ALA A 167 -5.42 13.68 5.54
C ALA A 167 -3.91 14.04 5.53
N ILE A 168 -3.29 14.10 4.35
CA ILE A 168 -1.86 14.42 4.17
C ILE A 168 -1.60 15.88 3.79
N ALA A 169 -2.61 16.60 3.30
CA ALA A 169 -2.52 18.02 2.98
C ALA A 169 -2.51 18.87 4.27
N ARG A 170 -1.36 18.90 4.96
CA ARG A 170 -1.17 19.70 6.19
C ARG A 170 -0.44 20.99 5.87
N ASN A 171 -0.81 22.07 6.57
CA ASN A 171 -0.07 23.34 6.65
C ASN A 171 -0.04 24.22 5.39
N GLY A 172 -0.97 24.02 4.43
CA GLY A 172 -1.14 24.93 3.29
C GLY A 172 0.04 25.01 2.31
N LEU A 173 1.03 24.13 2.45
CA LEU A 173 2.14 24.02 1.52
C LEU A 173 1.72 23.16 0.31
N PRO A 174 2.22 23.47 -0.90
CA PRO A 174 1.81 22.78 -2.11
C PRO A 174 2.22 21.30 -2.08
N LEU A 175 1.28 20.44 -2.46
CA LEU A 175 1.56 19.04 -2.71
C LEU A 175 2.02 18.86 -4.16
N CYS A 176 3.07 18.08 -4.32
CA CYS A 176 3.56 17.61 -5.60
C CYS A 176 3.30 16.12 -5.73
N ARG A 177 3.04 15.69 -6.96
CA ARG A 177 2.91 14.29 -7.32
C ARG A 177 3.97 13.91 -8.34
N THR A 178 4.48 12.70 -8.23
CA THR A 178 5.31 12.05 -9.24
C THR A 178 4.62 10.78 -9.71
N VAL A 179 4.58 10.57 -11.03
CA VAL A 179 4.05 9.36 -11.65
C VAL A 179 5.20 8.39 -11.88
N ILE A 180 5.07 7.21 -11.29
CA ILE A 180 6.00 6.08 -11.41
C ILE A 180 5.37 5.09 -12.38
N PHE A 181 5.99 4.93 -13.55
CA PHE A 181 5.50 4.04 -14.59
C PHE A 181 5.88 2.56 -14.31
N PRO A 182 5.08 1.61 -14.80
CA PRO A 182 5.36 0.19 -14.67
C PRO A 182 6.60 -0.24 -15.47
N SER A 183 7.08 -1.45 -15.18
CA SER A 183 8.08 -2.14 -16.00
C SER A 183 7.64 -2.27 -17.45
N PRO A 184 8.54 -2.10 -18.44
CA PRO A 184 9.98 -1.88 -18.34
C PRO A 184 10.40 -0.39 -18.39
N VAL A 185 9.50 0.57 -18.17
CA VAL A 185 9.82 2.00 -18.28
C VAL A 185 10.93 2.39 -17.29
N PRO A 186 12.03 3.04 -17.72
CA PRO A 186 13.12 3.41 -16.83
C PRO A 186 12.65 4.30 -15.67
N LEU A 187 13.19 4.08 -14.47
CA LEU A 187 12.89 4.92 -13.29
C LEU A 187 13.28 6.40 -13.47
N SER A 188 14.20 6.70 -14.40
CA SER A 188 14.54 8.08 -14.76
C SER A 188 13.44 8.79 -15.56
N GLN A 189 12.42 8.06 -16.03
CA GLN A 189 11.23 8.63 -16.65
C GLN A 189 10.12 8.65 -15.61
N THR A 190 9.98 9.79 -14.92
CA THR A 190 8.82 10.11 -14.09
C THR A 190 8.18 11.41 -14.57
N TRP A 191 6.91 11.60 -14.24
CA TRP A 191 6.24 12.87 -14.48
C TRP A 191 5.90 13.54 -13.16
N ASP A 192 6.55 14.66 -12.89
CA ASP A 192 6.27 15.50 -11.75
C ASP A 192 5.25 16.60 -12.09
N SER A 193 4.33 16.85 -11.17
CA SER A 193 3.49 18.05 -11.22
C SER A 193 3.18 18.54 -9.81
N CYS A 194 3.30 19.84 -9.58
CA CYS A 194 2.93 20.49 -8.34
C CYS A 194 1.67 21.30 -8.57
N LYS A 195 0.52 20.75 -8.22
CA LYS A 195 -0.77 21.43 -8.24
C LYS A 195 -1.67 20.76 -7.22
N LEU A 196 -1.75 21.36 -6.04
CA LEU A 196 -2.80 21.22 -5.03
C LEU A 196 -2.66 22.41 -4.07
#